data_AF-I1A5H7-F1
#
_entry.id   AF-I1A5H7-F1
#
_cell.length_a   1.000
_cell.length_b   1.000
_cell.length_c   1.000
_cell.angle_alpha   90.00
_cell.angle_beta   90.00
_cell.angle_gamma   90.00
#
_symmetry.space_group_name_H-M   'P 1'
#
loop_
_entity.id
_entity.type
_entity.pdbx_description
1 polymer ?
#
loop_
_entity_poly.entity_id
_entity_poly.type
_entity_poly.pdbx_seq_one_letter_code
_entity_poly.pdbx_strand_id
1 'polypeptide(L)'
;MIRNIFSNIKDEFKKKHFYSFFILGIVIFTFIVVAYFVRFPNSSTKNIFSILFVASLVTSLIFIIILLLKVGFWNSISKSYKESKVSVGSYKEERKMLKMSEAEKKLYREQIRKRNQEKINKPMINNIVFYLNSFIFMSLFIIFILVHTFV
;
A
#
# COMPACT_ATOMS: atom_id res chain seq x y z
N MET A 1 -25.47 -7.66 -0.01
CA MET A 1 -24.20 -7.28 -0.69
C MET A 1 -23.71 -5.89 -0.26
N ILE A 2 -24.52 -4.83 -0.40
CA ILE A 2 -24.16 -3.44 -0.01
C ILE A 2 -23.77 -3.31 1.48
N ARG A 3 -24.52 -3.94 2.39
CA ARG A 3 -24.23 -3.93 3.84
C ARG A 3 -22.84 -4.49 4.18
N ASN A 4 -22.36 -5.49 3.44
CA ASN A 4 -21.02 -6.06 3.62
C ASN A 4 -19.93 -5.14 3.10
N ILE A 5 -20.21 -4.31 2.09
CA ILE A 5 -19.25 -3.33 1.58
C ILE A 5 -19.04 -2.23 2.63
N PHE A 6 -20.13 -1.70 3.21
CA PHE A 6 -20.05 -0.69 4.26
C PHE A 6 -19.35 -1.20 5.53
N SER A 7 -19.61 -2.45 5.95
CA SER A 7 -18.89 -3.03 7.09
C SER A 7 -17.39 -3.14 6.80
N ASN A 8 -17.02 -3.62 5.60
CA ASN A 8 -15.62 -3.75 5.21
C ASN A 8 -14.92 -2.40 5.16
N ILE A 9 -15.56 -1.36 4.62
CA ILE A 9 -15.01 0.01 4.60
C ILE A 9 -14.79 0.52 6.03
N LYS A 10 -15.79 0.36 6.90
CA LYS A 10 -15.70 0.78 8.31
C LYS A 10 -14.57 0.08 9.05
N ASP A 11 -14.35 -1.20 8.76
CA ASP A 11 -13.27 -1.98 9.37
C ASP A 11 -11.90 -1.57 8.83
N GLU A 12 -11.77 -1.23 7.54
CA GLU A 12 -10.52 -0.70 6.97
C GLU A 12 -10.13 0.65 7.58
N PHE A 13 -11.08 1.54 7.84
CA PHE A 13 -10.81 2.83 8.50
C PHE A 13 -10.18 2.68 9.89
N LYS A 14 -10.41 1.55 10.58
CA LYS A 14 -9.80 1.28 11.90
C LYS A 14 -8.38 0.73 11.82
N LYS A 15 -7.91 0.32 10.63
CA LYS A 15 -6.61 -0.34 10.48
C LYS A 15 -5.49 0.69 10.39
N LYS A 16 -4.40 0.42 11.10
CA LYS A 16 -3.18 1.26 11.06
C LYS A 16 -2.66 1.50 9.63
N HIS A 17 -2.72 0.48 8.77
CA HIS A 17 -2.25 0.59 7.39
C HIS A 17 -3.02 1.65 6.59
N PHE A 18 -4.33 1.83 6.83
CA PHE A 18 -5.09 2.88 6.17
C PHE A 18 -4.50 4.26 6.45
N TYR A 19 -4.26 4.57 7.72
CA TYR A 19 -3.65 5.84 8.14
C TYR A 19 -2.21 6.00 7.66
N SER A 20 -1.42 4.93 7.60
CA SER A 20 -0.06 4.99 7.05
C SER A 20 -0.06 5.43 5.59
N PHE A 21 -0.96 4.86 4.77
CA PHE A 21 -1.09 5.28 3.37
C PHE A 21 -1.70 6.68 3.24
N PHE A 22 -2.65 7.03 4.11
CA PHE A 22 -3.22 8.37 4.12
C PHE A 22 -2.17 9.45 4.41
N ILE A 23 -1.34 9.24 5.43
CA ILE A 23 -0.21 10.12 5.76
C ILE A 23 0.78 10.22 4.60
N LEU A 24 1.11 9.10 3.95
CA LEU A 24 1.94 9.11 2.74
C LEU A 24 1.34 10.02 1.65
N GLY A 25 0.03 9.93 1.43
CA GLY A 25 -0.70 10.79 0.49
C GLY A 25 -0.60 12.27 0.86
N ILE A 26 -0.76 12.61 2.15
CA ILE A 26 -0.60 13.98 2.64
C ILE A 26 0.81 14.50 2.38
N VAL A 27 1.83 13.68 2.65
CA VAL A 27 3.24 14.06 2.42
C VAL A 27 3.48 14.34 0.93
N ILE A 28 2.98 13.49 0.03
CA ILE A 28 3.11 13.70 -1.42
C ILE A 28 2.37 14.98 -1.85
N PHE A 29 1.13 15.16 -1.40
CA PHE A 29 0.32 16.33 -1.71
C PHE A 29 0.99 17.62 -1.25
N THR A 30 1.41 17.69 0.00
CA THR A 30 2.08 18.86 0.58
C THR A 30 3.42 19.14 -0.07
N PHE A 31 4.19 18.11 -0.40
CA PHE A 31 5.45 18.26 -1.14
C PHE A 31 5.25 18.95 -2.49
N ILE A 32 4.23 18.54 -3.26
CA ILE A 32 3.91 19.17 -4.55
C ILE A 32 3.55 20.65 -4.36
N VAL A 33 2.70 20.95 -3.37
CA VAL A 33 2.26 22.33 -3.08
C VAL A 33 3.43 23.21 -2.64
N VAL A 34 4.27 22.73 -1.71
CA VAL A 34 5.43 23.48 -1.21
C VAL A 34 6.45 23.70 -2.33
N ALA A 35 6.76 22.67 -3.13
CA ALA A 35 7.69 22.79 -4.25
C ALA A 35 7.25 23.86 -5.26
N TYR A 36 5.94 24.01 -5.48
CA TYR A 36 5.40 25.08 -6.32
C TYR A 36 5.65 26.47 -5.74
N PHE A 37 5.32 26.69 -4.46
CA PHE A 37 5.49 28.01 -3.83
C PHE A 37 6.96 28.42 -3.67
N VAL A 38 7.86 27.46 -3.46
CA VAL A 38 9.31 27.74 -3.44
C VAL A 38 9.77 28.28 -4.81
N ARG A 39 9.20 27.80 -5.91
CA ARG A 39 9.54 28.24 -7.27
C ARG A 39 8.81 29.53 -7.67
N PHE A 40 7.60 29.74 -7.18
CA PHE A 40 6.73 30.86 -7.55
C PHE A 40 6.18 31.58 -6.29
N PRO A 41 7.00 32.38 -5.59
CA PRO A 41 6.62 32.98 -4.31
C PRO A 41 5.49 34.02 -4.43
N ASN A 42 5.36 34.70 -5.58
CA ASN A 42 4.36 35.77 -5.80
C ASN A 42 3.11 35.27 -6.55
N SER A 43 2.66 34.05 -6.24
CA SER A 43 1.53 33.42 -6.93
C SER A 43 0.19 34.07 -6.53
N SER A 44 -0.68 34.32 -7.52
CA SER A 44 -2.05 34.79 -7.27
C SER A 44 -2.92 33.70 -6.65
N THR A 45 -4.01 34.08 -5.98
CA THR A 45 -4.98 33.15 -5.38
C THR A 45 -5.53 32.11 -6.36
N LYS A 46 -5.76 32.51 -7.62
CA LYS A 46 -6.19 31.59 -8.70
C LYS A 46 -5.14 30.51 -9.00
N ASN A 47 -3.86 30.87 -8.95
CA ASN A 47 -2.76 29.92 -9.11
C ASN A 47 -2.66 28.95 -7.91
N ILE A 48 -3.07 29.36 -6.72
CA ILE A 48 -3.12 28.50 -5.52
C ILE A 48 -4.14 27.38 -5.72
N PHE A 49 -5.36 27.69 -6.14
CA PHE A 49 -6.36 26.64 -6.39
C PHE A 49 -5.98 25.75 -7.58
N SER A 50 -5.29 26.32 -8.58
CA SER A 50 -4.71 25.55 -9.68
C SER A 50 -3.77 24.45 -9.18
N ILE A 51 -2.80 24.80 -8.32
CA ILE A 51 -1.87 23.80 -7.80
C ILE A 51 -2.54 22.81 -6.85
N LEU A 52 -3.53 23.23 -6.05
CA LEU A 52 -4.25 22.34 -5.13
C LEU A 52 -5.02 21.24 -5.87
N PHE A 53 -5.76 21.58 -6.93
CA PHE A 53 -6.46 20.56 -7.70
C PHE A 53 -5.46 19.65 -8.44
N VAL A 54 -4.38 20.19 -9.02
CA VAL A 54 -3.35 19.36 -9.69
C VAL A 54 -2.70 18.39 -8.70
N ALA A 55 -2.29 18.88 -7.52
CA ALA A 55 -1.65 18.07 -6.49
C ALA A 55 -2.57 16.94 -6.00
N SER A 56 -3.86 17.23 -5.78
CA SER A 56 -4.83 16.22 -5.36
C SER A 56 -5.10 15.16 -6.44
N LEU A 57 -5.19 15.57 -7.72
CA LEU A 57 -5.31 14.64 -8.84
C LEU A 57 -4.09 13.72 -8.96
N VAL A 58 -2.88 14.29 -8.94
CA VAL A 58 -1.62 13.53 -9.01
C VAL A 58 -1.52 12.55 -7.84
N THR A 59 -1.86 12.98 -6.63
CA THR A 59 -1.83 12.12 -5.44
C THR A 59 -2.83 10.97 -5.57
N SER A 60 -4.04 11.22 -6.08
CA SER A 60 -5.04 10.17 -6.34
C SER A 60 -4.55 9.15 -7.37
N LEU A 61 -3.97 9.61 -8.49
CA LEU A 61 -3.43 8.76 -9.53
C LEU A 61 -2.28 7.90 -9.03
N ILE A 62 -1.42 8.41 -8.15
CA ILE A 62 -0.34 7.63 -7.53
C ILE A 62 -0.90 6.41 -6.77
N PHE A 63 -1.98 6.57 -6.00
CA PHE A 63 -2.60 5.43 -5.32
C PHE A 63 -3.17 4.39 -6.29
N ILE A 64 -3.74 4.83 -7.42
CA ILE A 64 -4.22 3.95 -8.49
C ILE A 64 -3.04 3.20 -9.12
N ILE A 65 -1.94 3.89 -9.42
CA ILE A 65 -0.72 3.27 -9.98
C ILE A 65 -0.15 2.23 -9.01
N ILE A 66 -0.05 2.56 -7.71
CA ILE A 66 0.42 1.61 -6.69
C ILE A 66 -0.48 0.38 -6.64
N LEU A 67 -1.81 0.55 -6.73
CA LEU A 67 -2.76 -0.55 -6.80
C LEU A 67 -2.52 -1.43 -8.04
N LEU A 68 -2.39 -0.83 -9.23
CA LEU A 68 -2.16 -1.56 -10.47
C LEU A 68 -0.84 -2.34 -10.43
N LEU A 69 0.22 -1.73 -9.90
CA LEU A 69 1.51 -2.40 -9.69
C LEU A 69 1.38 -3.56 -8.70
N LYS A 70 0.63 -3.39 -7.62
CA LYS A 70 0.37 -4.44 -6.64
C LYS A 70 -0.40 -5.61 -7.25
N VAL A 71 -1.43 -5.33 -8.04
CA VAL A 71 -2.31 -6.36 -8.63
C VAL A 71 -1.62 -7.10 -9.77
N GLY A 72 -0.96 -6.38 -10.69
CA GLY A 72 -0.34 -6.97 -11.88
C GLY A 72 1.07 -7.49 -11.62
N PHE A 73 1.97 -6.62 -11.16
CA PHE A 73 3.40 -6.92 -11.09
C PHE A 73 3.77 -7.71 -9.83
N TRP A 74 3.28 -7.27 -8.67
CA TRP A 74 3.70 -7.84 -7.38
C TRP A 74 3.14 -9.24 -7.14
N ASN A 75 1.92 -9.54 -7.59
CA ASN A 75 1.35 -10.88 -7.46
C ASN A 75 2.12 -11.93 -8.28
N SER A 76 2.57 -11.56 -9.48
CA SER A 76 3.36 -12.45 -10.34
C SER A 76 4.75 -12.73 -9.74
N ILE A 77 5.48 -11.68 -9.35
CA ILE A 77 6.84 -11.80 -8.80
C ILE A 77 6.84 -12.44 -7.41
N SER A 78 5.90 -12.04 -6.54
CA SER A 78 5.85 -12.59 -5.18
C SER A 78 5.49 -14.07 -5.16
N LYS A 79 4.76 -14.59 -6.15
CA LYS A 79 4.48 -16.02 -6.28
C LYS A 79 5.77 -16.80 -6.56
N SER A 80 6.53 -16.41 -7.58
CA SER A 80 7.81 -17.03 -7.92
C SER A 80 8.84 -16.94 -6.79
N TYR A 81 8.87 -15.80 -6.08
CA TYR A 81 9.79 -15.60 -4.95
C TYR A 81 9.38 -16.38 -3.68
N LYS A 82 8.07 -16.54 -3.42
CA LYS A 82 7.59 -17.36 -2.31
C LYS A 82 7.83 -18.85 -2.56
N GLU A 83 7.62 -19.32 -3.78
CA GLU A 83 7.83 -20.73 -4.16
C GLU A 83 9.33 -21.11 -4.09
N SER A 84 10.23 -20.24 -4.56
CA SER A 84 11.68 -20.48 -4.48
C SER A 84 12.23 -20.52 -3.03
N LYS A 85 11.68 -19.72 -2.10
CA LYS A 85 12.08 -19.75 -0.68
C LYS A 85 11.61 -20.99 0.07
N VAL A 86 10.60 -21.71 -0.42
CA VAL A 86 10.13 -22.96 0.20
C VAL A 86 10.96 -24.15 -0.27
N SER A 87 11.55 -24.11 -1.48
CA SER A 87 12.33 -25.23 -2.02
C SER A 87 13.78 -25.27 -1.54
N VAL A 88 14.34 -24.13 -1.13
CA VAL A 88 15.72 -24.06 -0.63
C VAL A 88 15.66 -23.78 0.87
N GLY A 89 15.72 -24.83 1.69
CA GLY A 89 15.92 -24.68 3.13
C GLY A 89 17.12 -23.77 3.37
N SER A 90 17.02 -22.80 4.27
CA SER A 90 18.13 -21.84 4.40
C SER A 90 19.38 -22.59 4.84
N TYR A 91 20.56 -22.24 4.32
CA TYR A 91 21.84 -22.84 4.71
C TYR A 91 22.03 -22.91 6.25
N LYS A 92 21.45 -21.93 6.96
CA LYS A 92 21.41 -21.88 8.44
C LYS A 92 20.53 -22.96 9.07
N GLU A 93 19.42 -23.33 8.44
CA GLU A 93 18.53 -24.42 8.87
C GLU A 93 19.18 -25.79 8.58
N GLU A 94 19.87 -25.95 7.45
CA GLU A 94 20.64 -27.16 7.14
C GLU A 94 21.77 -27.40 8.14
N ARG A 95 22.54 -26.36 8.48
CA ARG A 95 23.59 -26.46 9.52
C ARG A 95 23.05 -26.87 10.90
N LYS A 96 21.82 -26.48 11.24
CA LYS A 96 21.19 -26.90 12.50
C LYS A 96 20.74 -28.35 12.44
N MET A 97 20.18 -28.79 11.32
CA MET A 97 19.76 -30.17 11.12
C MET A 97 20.93 -31.16 11.17
N LEU A 98 22.14 -30.75 10.76
CA LEU A 98 23.35 -31.60 10.86
C LEU A 98 23.70 -32.03 12.29
N LYS A 99 23.26 -31.29 13.31
CA LYS A 99 23.51 -31.58 14.74
C LYS A 99 22.38 -32.35 15.42
N MET A 100 21.35 -32.75 14.68
CA MET A 100 20.13 -33.38 15.20
C MET A 100 20.08 -34.86 14.81
N SER A 101 19.41 -35.67 15.62
CA SER A 101 19.06 -37.05 15.26
C SER A 101 18.03 -37.09 14.13
N GLU A 102 17.88 -38.24 13.45
CA GLU A 102 16.90 -38.38 12.35
C GLU A 102 15.44 -38.13 12.80
N ALA A 103 15.09 -38.54 14.02
CA ALA A 103 13.77 -38.27 14.59
C ALA A 103 13.53 -36.77 14.81
N GLU A 104 14.54 -36.06 15.34
CA GLU A 104 14.48 -34.61 15.56
C GLU A 104 14.48 -33.82 14.25
N LYS A 105 15.24 -34.25 13.24
CA LYS A 105 15.24 -33.65 11.90
C LYS A 105 13.84 -33.68 11.28
N LYS A 106 13.11 -34.80 11.43
CA LYS A 106 11.74 -34.93 10.91
C LYS A 106 10.79 -33.93 11.56
N LEU A 107 10.80 -33.84 12.90
CA LEU A 107 10.00 -32.87 13.65
C LEU A 107 10.37 -31.42 13.30
N TYR A 108 11.66 -31.12 13.15
CA TYR A 108 12.15 -29.80 12.81
C TYR A 108 11.70 -29.34 11.42
N ARG A 109 11.71 -30.24 10.42
CA ARG A 109 11.19 -29.95 9.07
C ARG A 109 9.69 -29.65 9.07
N GLU A 110 8.90 -30.39 9.86
CA GLU A 110 7.47 -30.12 10.01
C GLU A 110 7.20 -28.75 10.65
N GLN A 111 7.97 -28.37 11.67
CA GLN A 111 7.85 -27.05 12.29
C GLN A 111 8.21 -25.91 11.33
N ILE A 112 9.27 -26.07 10.52
CA ILE A 112 9.63 -25.09 9.48
C ILE A 112 8.50 -24.98 8.45
N ARG A 113 7.96 -26.11 7.99
CA ARG A 113 6.86 -26.12 7.02
C ARG A 113 5.63 -25.38 7.55
N LYS A 114 5.24 -25.63 8.81
CA LYS A 114 4.14 -24.92 9.49
C LYS A 114 4.41 -23.41 9.59
N ARG A 115 5.60 -23.00 10.06
CA ARG A 115 5.98 -21.58 10.14
C ARG A 115 6.00 -20.89 8.78
N ASN A 116 6.42 -21.58 7.73
CA ASN A 116 6.43 -21.03 6.38
C ASN A 116 5.01 -20.91 5.83
N GLN A 117 4.14 -21.88 6.08
CA GLN A 117 2.71 -21.80 5.74
C GLN A 117 2.03 -20.63 6.46
N GLU A 118 2.29 -20.42 7.75
CA GLU A 118 1.76 -19.26 8.50
C GLU A 118 2.21 -17.91 7.90
N LYS A 119 3.48 -17.81 7.47
CA LYS A 119 3.99 -16.60 6.81
C LYS A 119 3.34 -16.38 5.44
N ILE A 120 3.05 -17.44 4.70
CA ILE A 120 2.37 -17.38 3.41
C ILE A 120 0.91 -16.95 3.59
N ASN A 121 0.26 -17.44 4.64
CA ASN A 121 -1.15 -17.19 4.96
C ASN A 121 -1.40 -15.85 5.67
N LYS A 122 -0.35 -15.05 5.95
CA LYS A 122 -0.56 -13.70 6.51
C LYS A 122 -1.48 -12.91 5.59
N PRO A 123 -2.56 -12.31 6.11
CA PRO A 123 -3.50 -11.56 5.29
C PRO A 123 -2.76 -10.40 4.62
N MET A 124 -2.79 -10.38 3.28
CA MET A 124 -2.27 -9.26 2.53
C MET A 124 -3.10 -8.00 2.83
N ILE A 125 -2.46 -6.84 2.77
CA ILE A 125 -3.14 -5.55 2.86
C ILE A 125 -4.29 -5.56 1.85
N ASN A 126 -5.48 -5.17 2.29
CA ASN A 126 -6.64 -5.16 1.42
C ASN A 126 -6.50 -4.07 0.34
N ASN A 127 -6.91 -4.37 -0.89
CA ASN A 127 -6.89 -3.40 -2.00
C ASN A 127 -7.82 -2.21 -1.74
N ILE A 128 -8.86 -2.41 -0.92
CA ILE A 128 -9.81 -1.35 -0.50
C ILE A 128 -9.09 -0.13 0.08
N VAL A 129 -7.95 -0.32 0.75
CA VAL A 129 -7.16 0.78 1.32
C VAL A 129 -6.72 1.78 0.25
N PHE A 130 -6.27 1.30 -0.92
CA PHE A 130 -5.81 2.15 -2.01
C PHE A 130 -6.98 2.87 -2.69
N TYR A 131 -8.11 2.16 -2.87
CA TYR A 131 -9.34 2.76 -3.40
C TYR A 131 -9.87 3.87 -2.51
N LEU A 132 -9.93 3.67 -1.19
CA LEU A 132 -10.40 4.68 -0.25
C LEU A 132 -9.49 5.91 -0.24
N ASN A 133 -8.17 5.72 -0.21
CA ASN A 133 -7.22 6.84 -0.27
C ASN A 133 -7.32 7.60 -1.59
N SER A 134 -7.34 6.91 -2.73
CA SER A 134 -7.57 7.54 -4.05
C SER A 134 -8.89 8.30 -4.09
N PHE A 135 -9.96 7.74 -3.54
CA PHE A 135 -11.27 8.39 -3.48
C PHE A 135 -11.26 9.67 -2.66
N ILE A 136 -10.55 9.69 -1.51
CA ILE A 136 -10.43 10.90 -0.68
C ILE A 136 -9.70 12.02 -1.46
N PHE A 137 -8.57 11.72 -2.09
CA PHE A 137 -7.85 12.72 -2.87
C PHE A 137 -8.59 13.14 -4.15
N MET A 138 -9.36 12.23 -4.77
CA MET A 138 -10.26 12.59 -5.87
C MET A 138 -11.39 13.52 -5.42
N SER A 139 -11.93 13.30 -4.22
CA SER A 139 -12.95 14.19 -3.64
C SER A 139 -12.37 15.59 -3.40
N LEU A 140 -11.13 15.68 -2.90
CA LEU A 140 -10.43 16.96 -2.77
C LEU A 140 -10.19 17.64 -4.13
N PHE A 141 -9.83 16.88 -5.16
CA PHE A 141 -9.71 17.40 -6.53
C PHE A 141 -11.01 18.03 -7.00
N ILE A 142 -12.15 17.36 -6.82
CA ILE A 142 -13.47 17.88 -7.19
C ILE A 142 -13.79 19.16 -6.40
N ILE A 143 -13.46 19.22 -5.11
CA ILE A 143 -13.68 20.43 -4.31
C ILE A 143 -12.84 21.59 -4.85
N PHE A 144 -11.54 21.38 -5.08
CA PHE A 144 -10.63 22.45 -5.51
C PHE A 144 -10.92 22.93 -6.94
N ILE A 145 -11.31 22.04 -7.86
CA ILE A 145 -11.69 22.45 -9.22
C ILE A 145 -12.99 23.27 -9.22
N LEU A 146 -13.97 22.91 -8.37
CA LEU A 146 -15.19 23.71 -8.22
C LEU A 146 -14.85 25.10 -7.70
N VAL A 147 -14.08 25.19 -6.61
CA VAL A 147 -13.66 26.49 -6.06
C VAL A 147 -12.88 27.31 -7.09
N HIS A 148 -11.94 26.70 -7.83
CA HIS A 148 -11.21 27.38 -8.90
C HIS A 148 -12.12 27.91 -10.03
N THR A 149 -13.24 27.23 -10.29
CA THR A 149 -14.17 27.62 -11.37
C THR A 149 -15.10 28.76 -10.93
N PHE A 150 -15.44 28.83 -9.65
CA PHE A 150 -16.35 29.84 -9.09
C PHE A 150 -15.65 31.07 -8.48
N VAL A 151 -14.32 31.04 -8.34
CA VAL A 151 -13.47 32.14 -7.83
C VAL A 151 -12.59 32.70 -8.95
#